data_AF-A0A8H9HBX2-F1
#
_entry.id   AF-A0A8H9HBX2-F1
#
_cell.length_a   1.000
_cell.length_b   1.000
_cell.length_c   1.000
_cell.angle_alpha   90.00
_cell.angle_beta   90.00
_cell.angle_gamma   90.00
#
_symmetry.space_group_name_H-M   'P 1'
#
loop_
_entity.id
_entity.type
_entity.pdbx_description
1 polymer ?
#
loop_
_entity_poly.entity_id
_entity_poly.type
_entity_poly.pdbx_seq_one_letter_code
_entity_poly.pdbx_strand_id
1 'polypeptide(L)'
;MAHHHKTNQEVEGASDRDRGRGMPRRPDEDRLERRTVSEREAAGLPGDAPESADAAYRASHDEVAREADAGEIPTGDRTRKSRDAFPPTRYED
;
A
#
# COMPACT_ATOMS: atom_id res chain seq x y z
N MET A 1 54.68 -3.05 28.53
CA MET A 1 53.76 -3.84 27.66
C MET A 1 53.06 -2.86 26.77
N ALA A 2 53.34 -2.90 25.46
CA ALA A 2 52.72 -1.99 24.50
C ALA A 2 51.25 -2.39 24.33
N HIS A 3 50.32 -1.48 24.61
CA HIS A 3 48.90 -1.72 24.35
C HIS A 3 48.67 -1.64 22.83
N HIS A 4 48.38 -2.78 22.21
CA HIS A 4 48.15 -2.92 20.76
C HIS A 4 46.74 -2.51 20.30
N HIS A 5 45.97 -1.83 21.15
CA HIS A 5 44.60 -1.43 20.84
C HIS A 5 44.54 0.08 20.69
N LYS A 6 44.13 0.51 19.50
CA LYS A 6 43.74 1.90 19.26
C LYS A 6 42.46 2.20 20.02
N THR A 7 42.37 3.37 20.63
CA THR A 7 41.14 3.82 21.31
C THR A 7 40.02 4.04 20.29
N ASN A 8 38.75 3.95 20.70
CA ASN A 8 37.61 4.20 19.80
C ASN A 8 37.72 5.57 19.11
N GLN A 9 38.27 6.55 19.80
CA GLN A 9 38.51 7.89 19.26
C GLN A 9 39.57 7.92 18.16
N GLU A 10 40.62 7.10 18.25
CA GLU A 10 41.63 6.93 17.19
C GLU A 10 41.12 6.10 16.01
N VAL A 11 40.14 5.21 16.23
CA VAL A 11 39.49 4.43 15.17
C VAL A 11 38.46 5.28 14.41
N GLU A 12 37.69 6.11 15.12
CA GLU A 12 36.62 6.94 14.55
C GLU A 12 37.14 8.23 13.89
N GLY A 13 38.32 8.72 14.29
CA GLY A 13 38.89 9.98 13.80
C GLY A 13 38.13 11.22 14.29
N ALA A 14 38.74 12.40 14.13
CA ALA A 14 38.08 13.68 14.36
C ALA A 14 37.04 13.91 13.25
N SER A 15 35.80 13.53 13.51
CA SER A 15 34.68 13.71 12.59
C SER A 15 34.32 15.18 12.47
N ASP A 16 34.86 15.87 11.46
CA ASP A 16 34.51 17.25 11.09
C ASP A 16 33.08 17.39 10.52
N ARG A 17 32.31 16.29 10.54
CA ARG A 17 30.92 16.24 10.10
C ARG A 17 30.08 15.73 11.25
N ASP A 18 29.11 16.55 11.61
CA ASP A 18 28.05 16.29 12.58
C ASP A 18 27.61 14.83 12.58
N ARG A 19 27.88 14.14 13.70
CA ARG A 19 27.33 12.81 14.02
C ARG A 19 25.84 12.97 14.31
N GLY A 20 25.04 13.19 13.28
CA GLY A 20 23.67 13.63 13.50
C GLY A 20 22.84 13.79 12.25
N ARG A 21 23.00 12.97 11.21
CA ARG A 21 21.85 12.73 10.34
C ARG A 21 20.96 11.72 11.05
N GLY A 22 20.21 12.22 12.03
CA GLY A 22 19.14 11.45 12.67
C GLY A 22 18.20 10.87 11.61
N MET A 23 17.35 9.93 12.03
CA MET A 23 16.35 9.34 11.14
C MET A 23 15.61 10.43 10.35
N PRO A 24 15.27 10.20 9.07
CA PRO A 24 14.49 11.15 8.29
C PRO A 24 13.28 11.63 9.09
N ARG A 25 13.00 12.93 8.99
CA ARG A 25 11.82 13.49 9.67
C ARG A 25 10.57 12.77 9.17
N ARG A 26 9.64 12.50 10.09
CA ARG A 26 8.31 12.01 9.73
C ARG A 26 7.67 13.00 8.74
N PRO A 27 7.04 12.53 7.66
CA PRO A 27 6.25 13.38 6.78
C PRO A 27 5.15 14.10 7.57
N ASP A 28 4.79 15.29 7.09
CA ASP A 28 3.66 16.05 7.60
C ASP A 28 2.34 15.30 7.29
N GLU A 29 1.59 14.94 8.33
CA GLU A 29 0.39 14.11 8.24
C GLU A 29 -0.75 14.83 7.50
N ASP A 30 -0.98 16.10 7.79
CA ASP A 30 -2.01 16.90 7.13
C ASP A 30 -1.70 17.05 5.63
N ARG A 31 -0.43 17.23 5.27
CA ARG A 31 0.01 17.28 3.88
C ARG A 31 -0.19 15.94 3.18
N LEU A 32 0.06 14.84 3.88
CA LEU A 32 -0.15 13.50 3.34
C LEU A 32 -1.64 13.26 3.08
N GLU A 33 -2.50 13.58 4.03
CA GLU A 33 -3.95 13.44 3.92
C GLU A 33 -4.51 14.28 2.76
N ARG A 34 -4.16 15.57 2.68
CA ARG A 34 -4.55 16.42 1.55
C ARG A 34 -4.14 15.84 0.20
N ARG A 35 -2.95 15.24 0.11
CA ARG A 35 -2.49 14.61 -1.13
C ARG A 35 -3.32 13.37 -1.46
N THR A 36 -3.62 12.54 -0.48
CA THR A 36 -4.46 11.35 -0.67
C THR A 36 -5.86 11.71 -1.13
N VAL A 37 -6.48 12.76 -0.58
CA VAL A 37 -7.79 13.24 -1.05
C VAL A 37 -7.72 13.65 -2.52
N SER A 38 -6.74 14.48 -2.89
CA SER A 38 -6.56 14.95 -4.27
C SER A 38 -6.30 13.81 -5.26
N GLU A 39 -5.51 12.80 -4.87
CA GLU A 39 -5.26 11.60 -5.69
C GLU A 39 -6.54 10.76 -5.88
N ARG A 40 -7.39 10.64 -4.85
CA ARG A 40 -8.69 9.95 -4.96
C ARG A 40 -9.64 10.68 -5.89
N GLU A 41 -9.77 12.00 -5.76
CA GLU A 41 -10.59 12.82 -6.65
C GLU A 41 -10.16 12.68 -8.12
N ALA A 42 -8.84 12.73 -8.37
CA ALA A 42 -8.30 12.54 -9.72
C ALA A 42 -8.58 11.14 -10.30
N ALA A 43 -8.71 10.13 -9.44
CA ALA A 43 -9.07 8.76 -9.82
C ALA A 43 -10.59 8.53 -9.94
N GLY A 44 -11.43 9.55 -9.71
CA GLY A 44 -12.88 9.39 -9.66
C GLY A 44 -13.38 8.61 -8.45
N LEU A 45 -12.54 8.47 -7.42
CA LEU A 45 -12.89 7.84 -6.15
C LEU A 45 -13.46 8.88 -5.18
N PRO A 46 -14.27 8.47 -4.18
CA PRO A 46 -14.74 9.37 -3.14
C PRO A 46 -13.56 10.06 -2.44
N GLY A 47 -13.63 11.39 -2.31
CA GLY A 47 -12.60 12.20 -1.65
C GLY A 47 -12.48 11.89 -0.15
N ASP A 48 -13.60 11.52 0.47
CA ASP A 48 -13.68 11.13 1.88
C ASP A 48 -13.26 9.67 2.06
N ALA A 49 -12.47 9.42 3.10
CA ALA A 49 -12.24 8.05 3.52
C ALA A 49 -13.55 7.45 4.04
N PRO A 50 -13.87 6.18 3.72
CA PRO A 50 -14.98 5.50 4.36
C PRO A 50 -14.79 5.53 5.90
N GLU A 51 -15.89 5.56 6.66
CA GLU A 51 -15.88 5.64 8.14
C GLU A 51 -14.92 4.62 8.78
N SER A 52 -14.70 3.48 8.11
CA SER A 52 -13.54 2.62 8.30
C SER A 52 -13.24 1.79 7.06
N ALA A 53 -12.01 1.29 6.94
CA ALA A 53 -11.64 0.31 5.91
C ALA A 53 -12.49 -0.97 6.00
N ASP A 54 -12.86 -1.38 7.21
CA ASP A 54 -13.70 -2.55 7.46
C ASP A 54 -15.13 -2.33 6.94
N ALA A 55 -15.71 -1.14 7.15
CA ALA A 55 -17.01 -0.78 6.60
C ALA A 55 -17.01 -0.76 5.06
N ALA A 56 -15.95 -0.22 4.45
CA ALA A 56 -15.81 -0.23 2.98
C ALA A 56 -15.71 -1.65 2.41
N TYR A 57 -14.93 -2.51 3.07
CA TYR A 57 -14.80 -3.91 2.71
C TYR A 57 -16.15 -4.62 2.79
N ARG A 58 -16.89 -4.45 3.89
CA ARG A 58 -18.23 -5.04 4.06
C ARG A 58 -19.21 -4.56 3.01
N ALA A 59 -19.28 -3.25 2.75
CA ALA A 59 -20.16 -2.70 1.73
C ALA A 59 -19.88 -3.28 0.33
N SER A 60 -18.59 -3.40 -0.05
CA SER A 60 -18.21 -4.05 -1.30
C SER A 60 -18.56 -5.54 -1.31
N HIS A 61 -18.38 -6.24 -0.20
CA HIS A 61 -18.72 -7.66 -0.10
C HIS A 61 -20.23 -7.89 -0.20
N ASP A 62 -21.04 -7.01 0.40
CA ASP A 62 -22.50 -7.07 0.36
C ASP A 62 -23.04 -6.75 -1.05
N GLU A 63 -22.39 -5.84 -1.78
CA GLU A 63 -22.67 -5.59 -3.21
C GLU A 63 -22.47 -6.86 -4.03
N VAL A 64 -21.29 -7.48 -3.92
CA VAL A 64 -20.95 -8.72 -4.63
C VAL A 64 -21.90 -9.85 -4.27
N ALA A 65 -22.31 -9.96 -3.01
CA ALA A 65 -23.31 -10.94 -2.58
C ALA A 65 -24.68 -10.70 -3.25
N ARG A 66 -25.11 -9.44 -3.35
CA ARG A 66 -26.34 -9.08 -4.05
C ARG A 66 -26.27 -9.42 -5.53
N GLU A 67 -25.19 -9.05 -6.23
CA GLU A 67 -24.99 -9.39 -7.64
C GLU A 67 -25.00 -10.90 -7.86
N ALA A 68 -24.41 -11.66 -6.93
CA ALA A 68 -24.39 -13.11 -6.93
C ALA A 68 -25.81 -13.70 -6.76
N ASP A 69 -26.58 -13.19 -5.81
CA ASP A 69 -27.96 -13.59 -5.56
C ASP A 69 -28.89 -13.20 -6.72
N ALA A 70 -28.63 -12.06 -7.36
CA ALA A 70 -29.34 -11.59 -8.55
C ALA A 70 -28.95 -12.36 -9.83
N GLY A 71 -27.85 -13.14 -9.78
CA GLY A 71 -27.32 -13.86 -10.94
C GLY A 71 -26.62 -12.96 -11.97
N GLU A 72 -26.30 -11.72 -11.61
CA GLU A 72 -25.57 -10.76 -12.44
C GLU A 72 -24.10 -11.17 -12.58
N ILE A 73 -23.53 -11.72 -11.51
CA ILE A 73 -22.22 -12.38 -11.55
C ILE A 73 -22.36 -13.90 -11.48
N PRO A 74 -21.63 -14.66 -12.31
CA PRO A 74 -21.77 -16.10 -12.34
C PRO A 74 -21.13 -16.79 -11.13
N THR A 75 -21.97 -17.38 -10.27
CA THR A 75 -21.60 -18.12 -9.06
C THR A 75 -21.57 -19.65 -9.28
N GLY A 76 -20.91 -20.41 -8.41
CA GLY A 76 -20.96 -21.88 -8.40
C GLY A 76 -19.66 -22.64 -8.74
N ASP A 77 -19.72 -23.97 -8.65
CA ASP A 77 -18.65 -24.99 -8.81
C ASP A 77 -18.12 -25.11 -10.26
N ARG A 78 -17.82 -23.98 -10.90
CA ARG A 78 -17.13 -23.98 -12.18
C ARG A 78 -15.69 -24.41 -11.95
N THR A 79 -15.36 -25.61 -12.42
CA THR A 79 -13.98 -26.10 -12.41
C THR A 79 -13.07 -25.14 -13.18
N ARG A 80 -11.78 -25.10 -12.85
CA ARG A 80 -10.79 -24.29 -13.60
C ARG A 80 -10.86 -24.53 -15.12
N LYS A 81 -11.23 -25.74 -15.56
CA LYS A 81 -11.33 -26.11 -16.97
C LYS A 81 -12.55 -25.52 -17.69
N SER A 82 -13.60 -25.15 -16.97
CA SER A 82 -14.84 -24.57 -17.53
C SER A 82 -14.87 -23.04 -17.42
N ARG A 83 -13.78 -22.41 -16.98
CA ARG A 83 -13.62 -20.96 -16.94
C ARG A 83 -12.91 -20.49 -18.20
N ASP A 84 -13.20 -19.27 -18.62
CA ASP A 84 -12.44 -18.61 -19.68
C ASP A 84 -10.95 -18.57 -19.31
N ALA A 85 -10.09 -18.75 -20.32
CA ALA A 85 -8.65 -18.73 -20.10
C ALA A 85 -8.20 -17.33 -19.64
N PHE A 86 -7.40 -17.28 -18.58
CA PHE A 86 -6.79 -16.05 -18.09
C PHE A 86 -5.25 -16.19 -18.04
N PRO A 87 -4.48 -15.26 -18.65
CA PRO A 87 -4.94 -14.16 -19.48
C PRO A 87 -5.63 -14.66 -20.78
N PRO A 88 -6.53 -13.87 -21.38
CA PRO A 88 -7.15 -14.28 -22.64
C PRO A 88 -6.07 -14.45 -23.71
N THR A 89 -6.23 -15.46 -24.57
CA THR A 89 -5.26 -15.75 -25.65
C THR A 89 -5.21 -14.67 -26.71
N ARG A 90 -6.26 -13.84 -26.76
CA ARG A 90 -6.37 -12.64 -27.58
C ARG A 90 -7.06 -11.57 -26.74
N TYR A 91 -6.51 -10.37 -26.70
CA TYR A 91 -7.21 -9.21 -26.18
C TYR A 91 -8.02 -8.62 -27.34
N GLU A 92 -9.26 -8.21 -27.07
CA GLU A 92 -10.02 -7.40 -28.03
C GLU A 92 -9.48 -5.96 -27.95
N ASP A 93 -9.16 -5.37 -29.09
CA ASP A 93 -8.64 -4.00 -29.24
C ASP A 93 -9.71 -2.93 -28.96
#